data_AF-A0A382GA90-F1
#
_entry.id   AF-A0A382GA90-F1
#
_cell.length_a   1.000
_cell.length_b   1.000
_cell.length_c   1.000
_cell.angle_alpha   90.00
_cell.angle_beta   90.00
_cell.angle_gamma   90.00
#
_symmetry.space_group_name_H-M   'P 1'
#
loop_
_entity.id
_entity.type
_entity.pdbx_description
1 polymer ?
#
loop_
_entity_poly.entity_id
_entity_poly.type
_entity_poly.pdbx_seq_one_letter_code
_entity_poly.pdbx_strand_id
1 'polypeptide(L)'
;MEDVGGYYIRMLTNIDLFRGETVGLSVIFAWLGFVAMIYLFILASLILRARPSAAENRFMFLLLIAEGFKVSFDWKFLYPFGPEIMPMIQYVRVVWWFFLILSLLLYVSICAFYPVRFIKFMSRDGIRNNLYWGLPLLSGLIVALMVTKNGGIVGAFGGIGHIICLDATSIPQVTLYPGTKEIAASCFNIPEYHPYSYFTTGSTPLGTLLLFSQVLFAMIALGFLKSAQKTLENEDASIEKAKEARALFIGFSGKVVFQGAMVAFMIFLSAKFGQINFADVAKYIGDASVIGIYMVGLYGFVLSILATALFEGVMFTYAILKNEILGIDERLRKTFSAAVFAGTAGILFLITSEVMETIIGIGWIGGVIIGLPMILFRKPILSIINGFSNVIMPESFTSVEKDYLEAYALAREDDAVTDRERKLLDLQAKTLGLDSSSVQRLES
;
A
#
# COMPACT_ATOMS: atom_id res chain seq x y z
N MET A 1 -34.88 11.05 0.64
CA MET A 1 -33.43 10.86 0.78
C MET A 1 -33.21 10.37 2.19
N GLU A 2 -32.72 9.15 2.37
CA GLU A 2 -32.30 8.74 3.71
C GLU A 2 -31.22 9.67 4.25
N ASP A 3 -31.19 9.83 5.56
CA ASP A 3 -30.09 10.48 6.24
C ASP A 3 -28.79 9.70 5.98
N VAL A 4 -27.82 10.37 5.37
CA VAL A 4 -26.50 9.81 5.06
C VAL A 4 -25.81 9.33 6.34
N GLY A 5 -26.00 10.05 7.47
CA GLY A 5 -25.47 9.64 8.77
C GLY A 5 -26.05 8.29 9.22
N GLY A 6 -27.37 8.16 9.20
CA GLY A 6 -28.09 6.92 9.49
C GLY A 6 -27.65 5.74 8.61
N TYR A 7 -27.38 5.96 7.32
CA TYR A 7 -26.85 4.94 6.43
C TYR A 7 -25.49 4.39 6.92
N TYR A 8 -24.51 5.26 7.20
CA TYR A 8 -23.19 4.80 7.64
C TYR A 8 -23.25 4.09 8.98
N ILE A 9 -24.01 4.61 9.95
CA ILE A 9 -24.16 3.97 11.26
C ILE A 9 -24.65 2.54 11.05
N ARG A 10 -25.73 2.36 10.27
CA ARG A 10 -26.31 1.04 9.98
C ARG A 10 -25.33 0.09 9.30
N MET A 11 -24.62 0.56 8.26
CA MET A 11 -23.68 -0.29 7.53
C MET A 11 -22.48 -0.69 8.39
N LEU A 12 -22.03 0.19 9.28
CA LEU A 12 -20.87 -0.05 10.15
C LEU A 12 -21.20 -0.89 11.38
N THR A 13 -22.43 -0.85 11.89
CA THR A 13 -22.86 -1.65 13.04
C THR A 13 -23.22 -3.09 12.68
N ASN A 14 -23.57 -3.36 11.43
CA ASN A 14 -24.03 -4.67 10.96
C ASN A 14 -23.02 -5.27 9.98
N ILE A 15 -21.75 -5.35 10.38
CA ILE A 15 -20.71 -6.02 9.57
C ILE A 15 -20.68 -7.49 9.98
N ASP A 16 -20.97 -8.39 9.04
CA ASP A 16 -20.87 -9.85 9.26
C ASP A 16 -20.29 -10.54 8.01
N LEU A 17 -19.07 -11.07 8.15
CA LEU A 17 -18.37 -11.77 7.07
C LEU A 17 -19.00 -13.11 6.70
N PHE A 18 -19.62 -13.81 7.65
CA PHE A 18 -20.21 -15.14 7.46
C PHE A 18 -21.63 -15.05 6.88
N ARG A 19 -22.31 -13.92 7.07
CA ARG A 19 -23.59 -13.60 6.42
C ARG A 19 -23.43 -12.82 5.12
N GLY A 20 -22.26 -12.25 4.87
CA GLY A 20 -21.91 -11.53 3.64
C GLY A 20 -22.18 -10.02 3.70
N GLU A 21 -22.60 -9.52 4.86
CA GLU A 21 -22.89 -8.12 5.19
C GLU A 21 -21.59 -7.31 5.29
N THR A 22 -21.00 -6.97 4.15
CA THR A 22 -19.65 -6.38 4.13
C THR A 22 -19.60 -4.98 3.52
N VAL A 23 -20.73 -4.36 3.21
CA VAL A 23 -20.77 -2.97 2.71
C VAL A 23 -20.08 -2.02 3.71
N GLY A 24 -20.30 -2.20 5.02
CA GLY A 24 -19.56 -1.45 6.04
C GLY A 24 -18.05 -1.63 5.98
N LEU A 25 -17.58 -2.86 5.71
CA LEU A 25 -16.16 -3.14 5.53
C LEU A 25 -15.59 -2.47 4.27
N SER A 26 -16.36 -2.43 3.18
CA SER A 26 -16.02 -1.67 1.97
C SER A 26 -15.94 -0.17 2.24
N VAL A 27 -16.83 0.41 3.06
CA VAL A 27 -16.75 1.81 3.49
C VAL A 27 -15.46 2.07 4.27
N ILE A 28 -15.14 1.23 5.25
CA ILE A 28 -13.90 1.34 6.03
C ILE A 28 -12.68 1.30 5.11
N PHE A 29 -12.64 0.31 4.21
CA PHE A 29 -11.55 0.16 3.26
C PHE A 29 -11.40 1.38 2.34
N ALA A 30 -12.50 1.93 1.82
CA ALA A 30 -12.48 3.08 0.95
C ALA A 30 -11.88 4.32 1.63
N TRP A 31 -12.24 4.57 2.90
CA TRP A 31 -11.65 5.65 3.69
C TRP A 31 -10.17 5.43 3.98
N LEU A 32 -9.79 4.21 4.38
CA LEU A 32 -8.38 3.86 4.61
C LEU A 32 -7.54 4.00 3.33
N GLY A 33 -8.06 3.52 2.19
CA GLY A 33 -7.43 3.67 0.89
C GLY A 33 -7.28 5.12 0.47
N PHE A 34 -8.28 5.96 0.72
CA PHE A 34 -8.20 7.40 0.44
C PHE A 34 -7.14 8.10 1.29
N VAL A 35 -7.08 7.82 2.60
CA VAL A 35 -6.05 8.36 3.50
C VAL A 35 -4.66 7.85 3.10
N ALA A 36 -4.53 6.58 2.76
CA ALA A 36 -3.28 5.99 2.30
C ALA A 36 -2.79 6.62 0.98
N MET A 37 -3.68 6.90 0.04
CA MET A 37 -3.35 7.61 -1.19
C MET A 37 -2.79 9.02 -0.89
N ILE A 38 -3.46 9.79 -0.03
CA ILE A 38 -2.99 11.13 0.38
C ILE A 38 -1.61 11.03 1.02
N TYR A 39 -1.43 10.08 1.95
CA TYR A 39 -0.15 9.85 2.61
C TYR A 39 0.97 9.54 1.62
N LEU A 40 0.73 8.64 0.67
CA LEU A 40 1.70 8.28 -0.37
C LEU A 40 2.02 9.45 -1.31
N PHE A 41 1.04 10.30 -1.62
CA PHE A 41 1.28 11.51 -2.43
C PHE A 41 2.11 12.55 -1.70
N ILE A 42 1.90 12.71 -0.39
CA ILE A 42 2.74 13.57 0.45
C ILE A 42 4.18 13.05 0.42
N LEU A 43 4.39 11.75 0.66
CA LEU A 43 5.71 11.12 0.60
C LEU A 43 6.36 11.29 -0.78
N ALA A 44 5.62 11.03 -1.85
CA ALA A 44 6.08 11.24 -3.22
C ALA A 44 6.53 12.69 -3.43
N SER A 45 5.73 13.67 -2.99
CA SER A 45 6.07 15.08 -3.11
C SER A 45 7.32 15.44 -2.31
N LEU A 46 7.55 14.85 -1.14
CA LEU A 46 8.77 15.07 -0.35
C LEU A 46 10.00 14.54 -1.08
N ILE A 47 9.92 13.33 -1.64
CA ILE A 47 11.01 12.74 -2.44
C ILE A 47 11.35 13.62 -3.65
N LEU A 48 10.33 14.07 -4.38
CA LEU A 48 10.54 14.92 -5.55
C LEU A 48 11.13 16.29 -5.17
N ARG A 49 10.70 16.87 -4.04
CA ARG A 49 11.22 18.15 -3.55
C ARG A 49 12.66 18.06 -3.05
N ALA A 50 13.06 16.92 -2.49
CA ALA A 50 14.41 16.74 -1.94
C ALA A 50 15.49 16.87 -3.03
N ARG A 51 15.32 16.19 -4.18
CA ARG A 51 16.19 16.37 -5.37
C ARG A 51 15.43 16.24 -6.68
N PRO A 52 14.82 17.33 -7.21
CA PRO A 52 13.96 17.28 -8.39
C PRO A 52 14.71 17.02 -9.71
N SER A 53 16.01 17.24 -9.76
CA SER A 53 16.86 16.96 -10.94
C SER A 53 17.29 15.49 -11.01
N ALA A 54 17.30 14.78 -9.88
CA ALA A 54 17.72 13.38 -9.82
C ALA A 54 16.68 12.48 -10.49
N ALA A 55 17.12 11.70 -11.48
CA ALA A 55 16.24 10.76 -12.17
C ALA A 55 15.65 9.70 -11.22
N GLU A 56 16.38 9.35 -10.16
CA GLU A 56 15.96 8.40 -9.15
C GLU A 56 14.77 8.92 -8.32
N ASN A 57 14.85 10.13 -7.79
CA ASN A 57 13.75 10.77 -7.06
C ASN A 57 12.50 10.91 -7.94
N ARG A 58 12.68 11.24 -9.22
CA ARG A 58 11.58 11.28 -10.20
C ARG A 58 10.93 9.92 -10.41
N PHE A 59 11.74 8.86 -10.52
CA PHE A 59 11.26 7.49 -10.65
C PHE A 59 10.50 7.05 -9.39
N MET A 60 11.07 7.29 -8.21
CA MET A 60 10.45 6.96 -6.93
C MET A 60 9.16 7.74 -6.69
N PHE A 61 9.11 9.01 -7.11
CA PHE A 61 7.87 9.80 -7.14
C PHE A 61 6.78 9.09 -7.96
N LEU A 62 7.07 8.68 -9.20
CA LEU A 62 6.06 8.01 -10.04
C LEU A 62 5.60 6.68 -9.45
N LEU A 63 6.53 5.92 -8.86
CA LEU A 63 6.23 4.67 -8.18
C LEU A 63 5.23 4.89 -7.04
N LEU A 64 5.48 5.87 -6.16
CA LEU A 64 4.57 6.18 -5.05
C LEU A 64 3.23 6.76 -5.51
N ILE A 65 3.21 7.58 -6.57
CA ILE A 65 1.95 8.04 -7.16
C ILE A 65 1.14 6.85 -7.72
N ALA A 66 1.79 5.91 -8.40
CA ALA A 66 1.14 4.73 -8.94
C ALA A 66 0.60 3.81 -7.84
N GLU A 67 1.38 3.54 -6.78
CA GLU A 67 0.91 2.79 -5.61
C GLU A 67 -0.25 3.50 -4.90
N GLY A 68 -0.16 4.82 -4.74
CA GLY A 68 -1.20 5.64 -4.12
C GLY A 68 -2.51 5.63 -4.87
N PHE A 69 -2.51 5.73 -6.20
CA PHE A 69 -3.75 5.61 -6.98
C PHE A 69 -4.33 4.19 -6.95
N LYS A 70 -3.48 3.17 -6.89
CA LYS A 70 -3.96 1.78 -6.86
C LYS A 70 -4.73 1.46 -5.59
N VAL A 71 -4.28 1.99 -4.45
CA VAL A 71 -4.87 1.68 -3.14
C VAL A 71 -6.26 2.29 -2.95
N SER A 72 -6.60 3.36 -3.67
CA SER A 72 -7.89 4.05 -3.60
C SER A 72 -8.95 3.49 -4.56
N PHE A 73 -8.80 2.26 -5.05
CA PHE A 73 -9.67 1.69 -6.10
C PHE A 73 -11.16 1.57 -5.71
N ASP A 74 -11.45 1.44 -4.41
CA ASP A 74 -12.81 1.31 -3.86
C ASP A 74 -13.40 2.64 -3.36
N TRP A 75 -12.86 3.77 -3.81
CA TRP A 75 -13.38 5.11 -3.48
C TRP A 75 -14.90 5.29 -3.68
N LYS A 76 -15.51 4.48 -4.57
CA LYS A 76 -16.96 4.47 -4.83
C LYS A 76 -17.82 4.13 -3.60
N PHE A 77 -17.24 3.57 -2.54
CA PHE A 77 -17.91 3.34 -1.25
C PHE A 77 -17.75 4.49 -0.25
N LEU A 78 -17.02 5.56 -0.60
CA LEU A 78 -16.89 6.75 0.26
C LEU A 78 -18.22 7.45 0.48
N TYR A 79 -19.18 7.32 -0.45
CA TYR A 79 -20.51 7.89 -0.39
C TYR A 79 -21.52 6.91 -1.01
N PRO A 80 -22.77 6.82 -0.50
CA PRO A 80 -23.83 6.01 -1.10
C PRO A 80 -24.34 6.65 -2.40
N PHE A 81 -23.50 6.66 -3.44
CA PHE A 81 -23.85 7.21 -4.75
C PHE A 81 -24.97 6.42 -5.41
N GLY A 82 -25.80 7.10 -6.21
CA GLY A 82 -26.78 6.45 -7.07
C GLY A 82 -26.17 5.97 -8.39
N PRO A 83 -26.97 5.33 -9.27
CA PRO A 83 -26.49 4.79 -10.54
C PRO A 83 -25.90 5.84 -11.51
N GLU A 84 -26.21 7.12 -11.34
CA GLU A 84 -25.75 8.24 -12.16
C GLU A 84 -24.22 8.41 -12.19
N ILE A 85 -23.50 7.95 -11.16
CA ILE A 85 -22.03 8.05 -11.12
C ILE A 85 -21.32 6.95 -11.93
N MET A 86 -22.03 5.92 -12.42
CA MET A 86 -21.41 4.79 -13.13
C MET A 86 -20.47 5.18 -14.28
N PRO A 87 -20.75 6.20 -15.13
CA PRO A 87 -19.80 6.66 -16.14
C PRO A 87 -18.49 7.18 -15.53
N MET A 88 -18.57 7.95 -14.43
CA MET A 88 -17.38 8.44 -13.73
C MET A 88 -16.58 7.28 -13.14
N ILE A 89 -17.24 6.27 -12.56
CA ILE A 89 -16.55 5.07 -12.05
C ILE A 89 -15.79 4.37 -13.18
N GLN A 90 -16.39 4.23 -14.36
CA GLN A 90 -15.72 3.62 -15.51
C GLN A 90 -14.50 4.43 -15.98
N TYR A 91 -14.57 5.76 -15.99
CA TYR A 91 -13.40 6.59 -16.33
C TYR A 91 -12.28 6.49 -15.30
N VAL A 92 -12.62 6.56 -14.00
CA VAL A 92 -11.62 6.37 -12.93
C VAL A 92 -11.00 4.98 -13.00
N ARG A 93 -11.76 3.97 -13.43
CA ARG A 93 -11.24 2.61 -13.64
C ARG A 93 -10.20 2.55 -14.76
N VAL A 94 -10.37 3.30 -15.85
CA VAL A 94 -9.35 3.42 -16.90
C VAL A 94 -8.06 4.03 -16.35
N VAL A 95 -8.19 5.10 -15.54
CA VAL A 95 -7.05 5.73 -14.86
C VAL A 95 -6.38 4.75 -13.89
N TRP A 96 -7.17 3.94 -13.18
CA TRP A 96 -6.64 2.91 -12.29
C TRP A 96 -5.83 1.85 -13.05
N TRP A 97 -6.33 1.36 -14.18
CA TRP A 97 -5.59 0.42 -15.04
C TRP A 97 -4.31 1.02 -15.61
N PHE A 98 -4.32 2.32 -15.93
CA PHE A 98 -3.12 3.04 -16.32
C PHE A 98 -2.06 3.01 -15.20
N PHE A 99 -2.43 3.27 -13.95
CA PHE A 99 -1.48 3.20 -12.83
C PHE A 99 -1.07 1.77 -12.51
N LEU A 100 -1.94 0.79 -12.72
CA LEU A 100 -1.61 -0.62 -12.59
C LEU A 100 -0.52 -1.04 -13.57
N ILE A 101 -0.70 -0.74 -14.85
CA ILE A 101 0.29 -1.08 -15.89
C ILE A 101 1.57 -0.28 -15.68
N LEU A 102 1.45 1.01 -15.32
CA LEU A 102 2.61 1.86 -15.01
C LEU A 102 3.43 1.27 -13.87
N SER A 103 2.82 0.76 -12.79
CA SER A 103 3.56 0.17 -11.69
C SER A 103 4.32 -1.10 -12.11
N LEU A 104 3.73 -1.96 -12.96
CA LEU A 104 4.42 -3.14 -13.51
C LEU A 104 5.68 -2.72 -14.29
N LEU A 105 5.54 -1.71 -15.15
CA LEU A 105 6.64 -1.18 -15.93
C LEU A 105 7.74 -0.57 -15.03
N LEU A 106 7.34 0.15 -13.98
CA LEU A 106 8.27 0.72 -13.01
C LEU A 106 9.05 -0.36 -12.26
N TYR A 107 8.39 -1.43 -11.80
CA TYR A 107 9.06 -2.52 -11.07
C TYR A 107 10.19 -3.16 -11.88
N VAL A 108 9.98 -3.41 -13.17
CA VAL A 108 11.00 -3.97 -14.06
C VAL A 108 12.11 -2.94 -14.35
N SER A 109 11.75 -1.67 -14.43
CA SER A 109 12.68 -0.57 -14.73
C SER A 109 13.59 -0.18 -13.56
N ILE A 110 13.42 -0.79 -12.37
CA ILE A 110 14.26 -0.52 -11.20
C ILE A 110 15.75 -0.80 -11.46
N CYS A 111 16.05 -1.75 -12.36
CA CYS A 111 17.41 -2.09 -12.75
C CYS A 111 18.14 -0.99 -13.53
N ALA A 112 17.43 0.05 -13.99
CA ALA A 112 18.05 1.25 -14.57
C ALA A 112 18.76 2.12 -13.52
N PHE A 113 18.32 2.08 -12.27
CA PHE A 113 18.91 2.82 -11.15
C PHE A 113 19.88 1.95 -10.34
N TYR A 114 19.54 0.65 -10.22
CA TYR A 114 20.33 -0.36 -9.51
C TYR A 114 20.85 -1.40 -10.51
N PRO A 115 22.03 -1.18 -11.12
CA PRO A 115 22.47 -1.95 -12.28
C PRO A 115 22.73 -3.42 -11.95
N VAL A 116 22.27 -4.29 -12.85
CA VAL A 116 22.47 -5.75 -12.79
C VAL A 116 23.44 -6.16 -13.90
N ARG A 117 24.32 -7.14 -13.64
CA ARG A 117 25.38 -7.57 -14.59
C ARG A 117 24.87 -7.89 -16.01
N PHE A 118 23.69 -8.50 -16.14
CA PHE A 118 23.12 -8.91 -17.43
C PHE A 118 22.39 -7.78 -18.18
N ILE A 119 21.94 -6.73 -17.49
CA ILE A 119 21.13 -5.65 -18.06
C ILE A 119 21.79 -4.28 -17.82
N LYS A 120 23.12 -4.22 -17.95
CA LYS A 120 23.87 -2.95 -17.81
C LYS A 120 23.47 -1.88 -18.82
N PHE A 121 22.83 -2.25 -19.93
CA PHE A 121 22.37 -1.25 -20.90
C PHE A 121 21.26 -0.35 -20.33
N MET A 122 20.42 -0.84 -19.41
CA MET A 122 19.32 -0.06 -18.83
C MET A 122 19.83 1.10 -17.97
N SER A 123 21.04 1.01 -17.41
CA SER A 123 21.63 2.05 -16.57
C SER A 123 22.28 3.19 -17.35
N ARG A 124 22.08 3.26 -18.68
CA ARG A 124 22.54 4.39 -19.49
C ARG A 124 21.74 5.65 -19.16
N ASP A 125 22.41 6.80 -19.07
CA ASP A 125 21.79 8.08 -18.69
C ASP A 125 20.62 8.47 -19.58
N GLY A 126 20.73 8.23 -20.90
CA GLY A 126 19.65 8.49 -21.86
C GLY A 126 18.38 7.67 -21.60
N ILE A 127 18.49 6.46 -21.04
CA ILE A 127 17.32 5.66 -20.65
C ILE A 127 16.80 6.19 -19.31
N ARG A 128 17.69 6.23 -18.31
CA ARG A 128 17.36 6.60 -16.93
C ARG A 128 16.63 7.95 -16.83
N ASN A 129 17.10 8.97 -17.54
CA ASN A 129 16.52 10.31 -17.50
C ASN A 129 15.16 10.40 -18.21
N ASN A 130 14.89 9.49 -19.15
CA ASN A 130 13.66 9.48 -19.94
C ASN A 130 12.58 8.56 -19.38
N LEU A 131 12.90 7.63 -18.46
CA LEU A 131 11.91 6.73 -17.85
C LEU A 131 10.73 7.46 -17.21
N TYR A 132 10.97 8.64 -16.63
CA TYR A 132 9.94 9.46 -16.00
C TYR A 132 8.80 9.84 -16.97
N TRP A 133 9.11 10.08 -18.25
CA TRP A 133 8.10 10.42 -19.26
C TRP A 133 7.72 9.22 -20.14
N GLY A 134 8.70 8.35 -20.42
CA GLY A 134 8.52 7.20 -21.30
C GLY A 134 7.60 6.13 -20.72
N LEU A 135 7.69 5.84 -19.43
CA LEU A 135 6.86 4.80 -18.81
C LEU A 135 5.37 5.20 -18.72
N PRO A 136 5.01 6.42 -18.28
CA PRO A 136 3.63 6.89 -18.37
C PRO A 136 3.08 6.86 -19.79
N LEU A 137 3.86 7.31 -20.79
CA LEU A 137 3.43 7.30 -22.18
C LEU A 137 3.17 5.86 -22.67
N LEU A 138 4.08 4.94 -22.36
CA LEU A 138 3.93 3.53 -22.72
C LEU A 138 2.70 2.90 -22.04
N SER A 139 2.46 3.18 -20.76
CA SER A 139 1.26 2.72 -20.05
C SER A 139 -0.02 3.24 -20.70
N GLY A 140 -0.06 4.54 -21.01
CA GLY A 140 -1.19 5.17 -21.69
C GLY A 140 -1.47 4.55 -23.06
N LEU A 141 -0.41 4.26 -23.83
CA LEU A 141 -0.52 3.60 -25.12
C LEU A 141 -1.07 2.17 -24.98
N ILE A 142 -0.61 1.40 -24.00
CA ILE A 142 -1.13 0.04 -23.74
C ILE A 142 -2.61 0.10 -23.37
N VAL A 143 -3.01 0.99 -22.45
CA VAL A 143 -4.41 1.16 -22.05
C VAL A 143 -5.27 1.58 -23.25
N ALA A 144 -4.81 2.54 -24.05
CA ALA A 144 -5.52 2.98 -25.25
C ALA A 144 -5.70 1.84 -26.27
N LEU A 145 -4.66 1.02 -26.49
CA LEU A 145 -4.75 -0.18 -27.33
C LEU A 145 -5.74 -1.20 -26.77
N MET A 146 -5.73 -1.45 -25.46
CA MET A 146 -6.68 -2.37 -24.83
C MET A 146 -8.12 -1.90 -25.00
N VAL A 147 -8.40 -0.61 -24.80
CA VAL A 147 -9.76 -0.05 -24.95
C VAL A 147 -10.22 -0.09 -26.41
N THR A 148 -9.37 0.30 -27.36
CA THR A 148 -9.73 0.34 -28.78
C THR A 148 -9.91 -1.05 -29.39
N LYS A 149 -9.05 -2.02 -29.03
CA LYS A 149 -9.12 -3.39 -29.59
C LYS A 149 -10.25 -4.23 -29.01
N ASN A 150 -10.70 -3.95 -27.79
CA ASN A 150 -11.77 -4.71 -27.14
C ASN A 150 -13.15 -4.04 -27.25
N GLY A 151 -13.35 -3.07 -28.15
CA GLY A 151 -14.66 -2.45 -28.39
C GLY A 151 -15.15 -1.51 -27.29
N GLY A 152 -14.24 -0.93 -26.51
CA GLY A 152 -14.55 0.06 -25.46
C GLY A 152 -14.09 -0.36 -24.06
N ILE A 153 -14.36 0.50 -23.07
CA ILE A 153 -13.93 0.32 -21.67
C ILE A 153 -14.46 -0.99 -21.08
N VAL A 154 -15.74 -1.29 -21.33
CA VAL A 154 -16.42 -2.48 -20.81
C VAL A 154 -15.82 -3.76 -21.38
N GLY A 155 -15.48 -3.78 -22.67
CA GLY A 155 -14.84 -4.95 -23.27
C GLY A 155 -13.38 -5.14 -22.84
N ALA A 156 -12.65 -4.06 -22.56
CA ALA A 156 -11.26 -4.13 -22.11
C ALA A 156 -11.14 -4.56 -20.64
N PHE A 157 -11.93 -3.95 -19.77
CA PHE A 157 -11.74 -4.02 -18.32
C PHE A 157 -12.94 -4.62 -17.57
N GLY A 158 -14.07 -4.80 -18.23
CA GLY A 158 -15.30 -5.35 -17.67
C GLY A 158 -16.32 -4.28 -17.29
N GLY A 159 -17.57 -4.70 -17.16
CA GLY A 159 -18.70 -3.83 -16.89
C GLY A 159 -18.87 -3.48 -15.41
N ILE A 160 -19.88 -2.65 -15.13
CA ILE A 160 -20.29 -2.29 -13.77
C ILE A 160 -21.80 -2.38 -13.65
N GLY A 161 -22.27 -2.88 -12.50
CA GLY A 161 -23.66 -2.84 -12.10
C GLY A 161 -23.81 -2.13 -10.76
N HIS A 162 -24.90 -1.39 -10.63
CA HIS A 162 -25.37 -0.83 -9.38
C HIS A 162 -26.57 -1.64 -8.90
N ILE A 163 -26.49 -2.17 -7.68
CA ILE A 163 -27.53 -2.99 -7.07
C ILE A 163 -28.10 -2.22 -5.88
N ILE A 164 -29.42 -2.10 -5.81
CA ILE A 164 -30.14 -1.53 -4.67
C ILE A 164 -31.09 -2.58 -4.12
N CYS A 165 -31.07 -2.72 -2.80
CA CYS A 165 -31.91 -3.62 -2.03
C CYS A 165 -32.70 -2.82 -1.01
N LEU A 166 -33.99 -2.61 -1.28
CA LEU A 166 -34.85 -1.73 -0.47
C LEU A 166 -35.34 -2.42 0.79
N ASP A 167 -35.83 -3.66 0.66
CA ASP A 167 -36.35 -4.47 1.76
C ASP A 167 -35.87 -5.93 1.65
N ALA A 168 -35.90 -6.66 2.76
CA ALA A 168 -35.48 -8.06 2.85
C ALA A 168 -36.26 -9.02 1.93
N THR A 169 -37.48 -8.64 1.52
CA THR A 169 -38.34 -9.42 0.62
C THR A 169 -38.39 -8.86 -0.80
N SER A 170 -37.74 -7.72 -1.04
CA SER A 170 -37.78 -7.04 -2.34
C SER A 170 -36.84 -7.69 -3.35
N ILE A 171 -37.25 -7.69 -4.62
CA ILE A 171 -36.37 -8.09 -5.73
C ILE A 171 -35.29 -7.00 -5.88
N PRO A 172 -33.99 -7.35 -6.01
CA PRO A 172 -32.93 -6.37 -6.17
C PRO A 172 -33.15 -5.53 -7.43
N GLN A 173 -33.04 -4.21 -7.27
CA GLN A 173 -33.04 -3.29 -8.40
C GLN A 173 -31.63 -3.22 -8.98
N VAL A 174 -31.45 -3.81 -10.16
CA VAL A 174 -30.14 -3.86 -10.84
C VAL A 174 -30.14 -2.86 -11.98
N THR A 175 -29.24 -1.88 -11.91
CA THR A 175 -28.97 -0.95 -13.01
C THR A 175 -27.60 -1.29 -13.60
N LEU A 176 -27.54 -1.61 -14.89
CA LEU A 176 -26.30 -1.98 -15.57
C LEU A 176 -25.79 -0.83 -16.43
N TYR A 177 -24.47 -0.66 -16.45
CA TYR A 177 -23.84 0.24 -17.40
C TYR A 177 -23.89 -0.36 -18.83
N PRO A 178 -24.09 0.44 -19.89
CA PRO A 178 -24.22 -0.06 -21.27
C PRO A 178 -23.10 -1.03 -21.68
N GLY A 179 -23.47 -2.16 -22.26
CA GLY A 179 -22.54 -3.22 -22.68
C GLY A 179 -22.08 -4.18 -21.58
N THR A 180 -22.53 -3.99 -20.33
CA THR A 180 -22.26 -4.90 -19.22
C THR A 180 -23.11 -6.17 -19.35
N LYS A 181 -22.51 -7.35 -19.14
CA LYS A 181 -23.25 -8.61 -19.06
C LYS A 181 -24.17 -8.62 -17.85
N GLU A 182 -25.26 -9.38 -17.92
CA GLU A 182 -26.17 -9.55 -16.78
C GLU A 182 -25.42 -10.04 -15.53
N ILE A 183 -25.79 -9.45 -14.39
CA ILE A 183 -25.18 -9.73 -13.10
C ILE A 183 -26.27 -10.35 -12.22
N ALA A 184 -26.04 -11.59 -11.78
CA ALA A 184 -26.88 -12.23 -10.79
C ALA A 184 -26.72 -11.48 -9.46
N ALA A 185 -27.81 -10.96 -8.91
CA ALA A 185 -27.83 -10.26 -7.64
C ALA A 185 -28.95 -10.81 -6.77
N SER A 186 -28.74 -10.79 -5.46
CA SER A 186 -29.74 -11.08 -4.45
C SER A 186 -29.64 -10.07 -3.32
N CYS A 187 -30.75 -9.90 -2.60
CA CYS A 187 -30.77 -9.13 -1.37
C CYS A 187 -30.55 -10.05 -0.16
N PHE A 188 -29.92 -9.53 0.88
CA PHE A 188 -29.82 -10.22 2.17
C PHE A 188 -31.19 -10.23 2.86
N ASN A 189 -31.57 -11.30 3.55
CA ASN A 189 -32.88 -11.43 4.18
C ASN A 189 -32.92 -10.85 5.61
N ILE A 190 -32.28 -9.70 5.85
CA ILE A 190 -32.06 -9.15 7.21
C ILE A 190 -32.60 -7.72 7.27
N PRO A 191 -33.78 -7.49 7.85
CA PRO A 191 -34.45 -6.19 7.83
C PRO A 191 -33.59 -5.02 8.31
N GLU A 192 -32.74 -5.23 9.32
CA GLU A 192 -31.89 -4.20 9.92
C GLU A 192 -30.76 -3.73 8.98
N TYR A 193 -30.40 -4.53 7.97
CA TYR A 193 -29.38 -4.20 6.97
C TYR A 193 -29.95 -3.37 5.81
N HIS A 194 -31.28 -3.21 5.75
CA HIS A 194 -31.94 -2.50 4.67
C HIS A 194 -32.24 -1.03 5.03
N PRO A 195 -32.32 -0.15 4.02
CA PRO A 195 -31.92 -0.40 2.63
C PRO A 195 -30.40 -0.29 2.47
N TYR A 196 -29.86 -0.97 1.44
CA TYR A 196 -28.45 -0.83 1.07
C TYR A 196 -28.27 -0.84 -0.44
N SER A 197 -27.16 -0.24 -0.89
CA SER A 197 -26.74 -0.26 -2.28
C SER A 197 -25.25 -0.53 -2.39
N TYR A 198 -24.84 -1.15 -3.49
CA TYR A 198 -23.45 -1.40 -3.77
C TYR A 198 -23.17 -1.41 -5.27
N PHE A 199 -21.92 -1.11 -5.62
CA PHE A 199 -21.41 -1.28 -6.97
C PHE A 199 -20.63 -2.58 -7.07
N THR A 200 -20.93 -3.37 -8.08
CA THR A 200 -20.14 -4.54 -8.43
C THR A 200 -19.50 -4.34 -9.80
N THR A 201 -18.19 -4.59 -9.86
CA THR A 201 -17.40 -4.44 -11.08
C THR A 201 -16.96 -5.82 -11.55
N GLY A 202 -17.37 -6.21 -12.76
CA GLY A 202 -16.84 -7.41 -13.40
C GLY A 202 -15.44 -7.13 -13.95
N SER A 203 -14.56 -8.13 -13.94
CA SER A 203 -13.22 -8.05 -14.57
C SER A 203 -13.10 -9.02 -15.73
N THR A 204 -12.39 -8.62 -16.79
CA THR A 204 -12.05 -9.52 -17.90
C THR A 204 -10.97 -10.52 -17.46
N PRO A 205 -10.85 -11.71 -18.08
CA PRO A 205 -9.77 -12.66 -17.75
C PRO A 205 -8.37 -12.03 -17.85
N LEU A 206 -8.17 -11.17 -18.85
CA LEU A 206 -6.93 -10.40 -19.02
C LEU A 206 -6.72 -9.41 -17.86
N GLY A 207 -7.77 -8.70 -17.44
CA GLY A 207 -7.72 -7.84 -16.26
C GLY A 207 -7.34 -8.61 -15.01
N THR A 208 -7.97 -9.75 -14.73
CA THR A 208 -7.64 -10.59 -13.57
C THR A 208 -6.18 -11.04 -13.61
N LEU A 209 -5.66 -11.43 -14.77
CA LEU A 209 -4.25 -11.80 -14.92
C LEU A 209 -3.30 -10.63 -14.66
N LEU A 210 -3.62 -9.44 -15.19
CA LEU A 210 -2.84 -8.23 -14.93
C LEU A 210 -2.83 -7.86 -13.44
N LEU A 211 -3.95 -8.04 -12.74
CA LEU A 211 -4.07 -7.79 -11.31
C LEU A 211 -3.18 -8.74 -10.50
N PHE A 212 -3.13 -10.03 -10.85
CA PHE A 212 -2.21 -10.99 -10.22
C PHE A 212 -0.74 -10.80 -10.63
N SER A 213 -0.48 -10.24 -11.81
CA SER A 213 0.87 -10.01 -12.30
C SER A 213 1.69 -9.04 -11.44
N GLN A 214 1.04 -8.22 -10.60
CA GLN A 214 1.71 -7.32 -9.65
C GLN A 214 2.70 -8.07 -8.76
N VAL A 215 2.32 -9.25 -8.25
CA VAL A 215 3.20 -10.07 -7.40
C VAL A 215 4.35 -10.66 -8.21
N LEU A 216 4.08 -11.11 -9.44
CA LEU A 216 5.11 -11.65 -10.33
C LEU A 216 6.16 -10.60 -10.68
N PHE A 217 5.74 -9.39 -11.02
CA PHE A 217 6.65 -8.29 -11.35
C PHE A 217 7.40 -7.78 -10.11
N ALA A 218 6.77 -7.80 -8.93
CA ALA A 218 7.47 -7.52 -7.67
C ALA A 218 8.56 -8.57 -7.38
N MET A 219 8.32 -9.86 -7.65
CA MET A 219 9.36 -10.91 -7.55
C MET A 219 10.52 -10.68 -8.53
N ILE A 220 10.23 -10.24 -9.75
CA ILE A 220 11.27 -9.88 -10.73
C ILE A 220 12.12 -8.70 -10.19
N ALA A 221 11.46 -7.67 -9.65
CA ALA A 221 12.15 -6.53 -9.03
C ALA A 221 13.04 -6.96 -7.85
N LEU A 222 12.59 -7.88 -7.00
CA LEU A 222 13.40 -8.46 -5.94
C LEU A 222 14.65 -9.18 -6.47
N GLY A 223 14.50 -9.96 -7.54
CA GLY A 223 15.61 -10.61 -8.20
C GLY A 223 16.66 -9.61 -8.68
N PHE A 224 16.22 -8.51 -9.30
CA PHE A 224 17.10 -7.44 -9.74
C PHE A 224 17.79 -6.73 -8.56
N LEU A 225 17.04 -6.32 -7.53
CA LEU A 225 17.58 -5.63 -6.36
C LEU A 225 18.59 -6.49 -5.60
N LYS A 226 18.31 -7.79 -5.41
CA LYS A 226 19.25 -8.72 -4.77
C LYS A 226 20.53 -8.89 -5.59
N SER A 227 20.41 -8.97 -6.92
CA SER A 227 21.58 -9.08 -7.79
C SER A 227 22.39 -7.77 -7.83
N ALA A 228 21.72 -6.62 -7.82
CA ALA A 228 22.35 -5.31 -7.78
C ALA A 228 23.07 -5.10 -6.44
N GLN A 229 22.43 -5.42 -5.31
CA GLN A 229 23.03 -5.35 -3.97
C GLN A 229 24.34 -6.15 -3.91
N LYS A 230 24.32 -7.42 -4.35
CA LYS A 230 25.53 -8.25 -4.39
C LYS A 230 26.62 -7.65 -5.29
N THR A 231 26.26 -6.93 -6.36
CA THR A 231 27.25 -6.30 -7.24
C THR A 231 27.85 -5.06 -6.59
N LEU A 232 27.00 -4.21 -5.98
CA LEU A 232 27.40 -2.96 -5.31
C LEU A 232 28.24 -3.21 -4.05
N GLU A 233 27.97 -4.27 -3.29
CA GLU A 233 28.76 -4.67 -2.11
C GLU A 233 30.15 -5.22 -2.48
N ASN A 234 30.32 -5.82 -3.66
CA ASN A 234 31.59 -6.42 -4.09
C ASN A 234 32.52 -5.42 -4.80
N GLU A 235 32.00 -4.30 -5.30
CA GLU A 235 32.77 -3.32 -6.07
C GLU A 235 33.26 -2.13 -5.22
N ASP A 236 33.03 -2.12 -3.89
CA ASP A 236 33.31 -1.01 -2.94
C ASP A 236 32.78 0.38 -3.38
N ALA A 237 32.02 0.45 -4.47
CA ALA A 237 31.79 1.68 -5.23
C ALA A 237 30.62 2.54 -4.69
N SER A 238 29.77 2.01 -3.80
CA SER A 238 28.75 2.83 -3.09
C SER A 238 28.00 2.03 -2.01
N ILE A 239 28.54 2.01 -0.79
CA ILE A 239 27.85 1.46 0.40
C ILE A 239 26.45 2.08 0.55
N GLU A 240 26.30 3.36 0.21
CA GLU A 240 25.04 4.10 0.26
C GLU A 240 23.96 3.48 -0.65
N LYS A 241 24.27 3.26 -1.94
CA LYS A 241 23.36 2.63 -2.91
C LYS A 241 23.07 1.17 -2.57
N ALA A 242 24.03 0.45 -2.01
CA ALA A 242 23.78 -0.90 -1.51
C ALA A 242 22.73 -0.90 -0.38
N LYS A 243 22.83 0.06 0.55
CA LYS A 243 21.83 0.24 1.62
C LYS A 243 20.47 0.69 1.08
N GLU A 244 20.43 1.54 0.05
CA GLU A 244 19.19 1.93 -0.64
C GLU A 244 18.52 0.72 -1.32
N ALA A 245 19.28 -0.03 -2.14
CA ALA A 245 18.81 -1.24 -2.80
C ALA A 245 18.27 -2.26 -1.79
N ARG A 246 18.91 -2.40 -0.62
CA ARG A 246 18.44 -3.25 0.48
C ARG A 246 17.10 -2.79 1.06
N ALA A 247 16.92 -1.49 1.29
CA ALA A 247 15.66 -0.95 1.80
C ALA A 247 14.52 -1.14 0.78
N LEU A 248 14.78 -0.90 -0.51
CA LEU A 248 13.84 -1.19 -1.59
C LEU A 248 13.52 -2.70 -1.66
N PHE A 249 14.53 -3.56 -1.53
CA PHE A 249 14.36 -5.02 -1.52
C PHE A 249 13.44 -5.44 -0.37
N ILE A 250 13.59 -4.85 0.81
CA ILE A 250 12.70 -5.13 1.95
C ILE A 250 11.27 -4.66 1.62
N GLY A 251 11.08 -3.46 1.06
CA GLY A 251 9.78 -2.95 0.61
C GLY A 251 9.05 -3.93 -0.32
N PHE A 252 9.70 -4.33 -1.41
CA PHE A 252 9.15 -5.31 -2.36
C PHE A 252 8.95 -6.71 -1.75
N SER A 253 9.77 -7.09 -0.77
CA SER A 253 9.62 -8.38 -0.08
C SER A 253 8.32 -8.41 0.71
N GLY A 254 7.99 -7.29 1.36
CA GLY A 254 6.69 -7.11 2.01
C GLY A 254 5.54 -7.32 1.03
N LYS A 255 5.60 -6.73 -0.17
CA LYS A 255 4.59 -6.94 -1.23
C LYS A 255 4.48 -8.41 -1.65
N VAL A 256 5.59 -9.06 -1.95
CA VAL A 256 5.59 -10.47 -2.37
C VAL A 256 5.04 -11.39 -1.27
N VAL A 257 5.38 -11.14 0.00
CA VAL A 257 4.88 -11.97 1.11
C VAL A 257 3.40 -11.72 1.38
N PHE A 258 2.99 -10.47 1.64
CA PHE A 258 1.62 -10.16 2.04
C PHE A 258 0.64 -10.29 0.87
N GLN A 259 0.93 -9.64 -0.26
CA GLN A 259 0.05 -9.70 -1.43
C GLN A 259 0.17 -11.05 -2.14
N GLY A 260 1.36 -11.67 -2.18
CA GLY A 260 1.52 -12.99 -2.80
C GLY A 260 0.79 -14.11 -2.07
N ALA A 261 0.77 -14.11 -0.73
CA ALA A 261 -0.04 -15.05 0.04
C ALA A 261 -1.53 -14.90 -0.29
N MET A 262 -2.02 -13.67 -0.39
CA MET A 262 -3.43 -13.42 -0.73
C MET A 262 -3.76 -13.72 -2.20
N VAL A 263 -2.84 -13.49 -3.14
CA VAL A 263 -3.00 -13.92 -4.53
C VAL A 263 -3.08 -15.45 -4.62
N ALA A 264 -2.21 -16.17 -3.91
CA ALA A 264 -2.27 -17.64 -3.86
C ALA A 264 -3.61 -18.12 -3.28
N PHE A 265 -4.10 -17.46 -2.23
CA PHE A 265 -5.40 -17.76 -1.66
C PHE A 265 -6.55 -17.45 -2.63
N MET A 266 -6.50 -16.33 -3.34
CA MET A 266 -7.47 -15.98 -4.39
C MET A 266 -7.46 -16.96 -5.56
N ILE A 267 -6.29 -17.48 -5.96
CA ILE A 267 -6.18 -18.54 -6.98
C ILE A 267 -6.84 -19.83 -6.47
N PHE A 268 -6.60 -20.21 -5.21
CA PHE A 268 -7.25 -21.37 -4.58
C PHE A 268 -8.77 -21.21 -4.56
N LEU A 269 -9.27 -20.06 -4.13
CA LEU A 269 -10.70 -19.77 -4.14
C LEU A 269 -11.27 -19.78 -5.55
N SER A 270 -10.53 -19.26 -6.53
CA SER A 270 -10.97 -19.23 -7.92
C SER A 270 -11.04 -20.64 -8.53
N ALA A 271 -10.10 -21.52 -8.16
CA ALA A 271 -10.09 -22.91 -8.58
C ALA A 271 -11.23 -23.72 -7.93
N LYS A 272 -11.60 -23.41 -6.68
CA LYS A 272 -12.65 -24.11 -5.94
C LYS A 272 -14.06 -23.63 -6.28
N PHE A 273 -14.25 -22.32 -6.46
CA PHE A 273 -15.56 -21.68 -6.55
C PHE A 273 -15.83 -20.95 -7.89
N GLY A 274 -14.83 -20.80 -8.76
CA GLY A 274 -14.97 -20.11 -10.05
C GLY A 274 -14.62 -18.63 -9.97
N GLN A 275 -15.33 -17.76 -10.70
CA GLN A 275 -15.04 -16.32 -10.66
C GLN A 275 -15.37 -15.72 -9.30
N ILE A 276 -14.47 -14.88 -8.79
CA ILE A 276 -14.63 -14.21 -7.50
C ILE A 276 -15.12 -12.77 -7.74
N ASN A 277 -16.43 -12.53 -7.64
CA ASN A 277 -17.02 -11.19 -7.51
C ASN A 277 -17.95 -11.09 -6.30
N PHE A 278 -18.18 -9.88 -5.81
CA PHE A 278 -19.14 -9.63 -4.74
C PHE A 278 -20.56 -10.14 -5.08
N ALA A 279 -20.95 -10.02 -6.35
CA ALA A 279 -22.23 -10.52 -6.85
C ALA A 279 -22.38 -12.06 -6.79
N ASP A 280 -21.28 -12.81 -6.86
CA ASP A 280 -21.33 -14.28 -6.86
C ASP A 280 -21.60 -14.87 -5.48
N VAL A 281 -21.47 -14.07 -4.41
CA VAL A 281 -21.82 -14.44 -3.03
C VAL A 281 -23.29 -14.79 -2.91
N ALA A 282 -24.13 -14.15 -3.72
CA ALA A 282 -25.55 -14.44 -3.85
C ALA A 282 -25.85 -15.93 -4.08
N LYS A 283 -24.95 -16.65 -4.78
CA LYS A 283 -25.11 -18.08 -5.10
C LYS A 283 -24.94 -18.99 -3.90
N TYR A 284 -24.29 -18.50 -2.84
CA TYR A 284 -23.94 -19.27 -1.64
C TYR A 284 -24.75 -18.87 -0.42
N ILE A 285 -25.78 -18.01 -0.59
CA ILE A 285 -26.71 -17.64 0.49
C ILE A 285 -27.31 -18.91 1.10
N GLY A 286 -27.09 -19.08 2.41
CA GLY A 286 -27.50 -20.27 3.17
C GLY A 286 -26.33 -21.16 3.63
N ASP A 287 -25.12 -21.00 3.07
CA ASP A 287 -23.90 -21.67 3.55
C ASP A 287 -22.90 -20.66 4.11
N ALA A 288 -23.05 -20.37 5.41
CA ALA A 288 -22.23 -19.38 6.13
C ALA A 288 -20.73 -19.69 6.07
N SER A 289 -20.35 -20.98 6.00
CA SER A 289 -18.94 -21.38 5.95
C SER A 289 -18.27 -21.00 4.64
N VAL A 290 -18.99 -21.18 3.52
CA VAL A 290 -18.52 -20.84 2.18
C VAL A 290 -18.46 -19.33 1.99
N ILE A 291 -19.51 -18.61 2.43
CA ILE A 291 -19.55 -17.14 2.39
C ILE A 291 -18.39 -16.55 3.20
N GLY A 292 -18.18 -17.04 4.43
CA GLY A 292 -17.10 -16.56 5.30
C GLY A 292 -15.71 -16.73 4.67
N ILE A 293 -15.39 -17.92 4.15
CA ILE A 293 -14.10 -18.18 3.48
C ILE A 293 -13.92 -17.28 2.25
N TYR A 294 -14.99 -17.09 1.48
CA TYR A 294 -14.98 -16.25 0.29
C TYR A 294 -14.72 -14.78 0.63
N MET A 295 -15.40 -14.26 1.65
CA MET A 295 -15.24 -12.87 2.12
C MET A 295 -13.87 -12.64 2.74
N VAL A 296 -13.36 -13.58 3.53
CA VAL A 296 -11.99 -13.52 4.07
C VAL A 296 -10.97 -13.44 2.95
N GLY A 297 -11.16 -14.20 1.85
CA GLY A 297 -10.26 -14.12 0.70
C GLY A 297 -10.32 -12.78 -0.02
N LEU A 298 -11.53 -12.30 -0.33
CA LEU A 298 -11.73 -11.05 -1.05
C LEU A 298 -11.20 -9.86 -0.24
N TYR A 299 -11.63 -9.71 1.01
CA TYR A 299 -11.18 -8.59 1.85
C TYR A 299 -9.74 -8.74 2.33
N GLY A 300 -9.26 -9.97 2.56
CA GLY A 300 -7.85 -10.24 2.82
C GLY A 300 -6.97 -9.77 1.66
N PHE A 301 -7.37 -10.07 0.42
CA PHE A 301 -6.69 -9.58 -0.78
C PHE A 301 -6.70 -8.06 -0.87
N VAL A 302 -7.86 -7.42 -0.70
CA VAL A 302 -8.02 -5.96 -0.76
C VAL A 302 -7.21 -5.25 0.33
N LEU A 303 -7.24 -5.73 1.57
CA LEU A 303 -6.44 -5.22 2.67
C LEU A 303 -4.94 -5.44 2.47
N SER A 304 -4.53 -6.52 1.79
CA SER A 304 -3.11 -6.73 1.47
C SER A 304 -2.56 -5.67 0.52
N ILE A 305 -3.37 -5.17 -0.43
CA ILE A 305 -2.98 -4.06 -1.31
C ILE A 305 -2.72 -2.80 -0.48
N LEU A 306 -3.60 -2.50 0.49
CA LEU A 306 -3.45 -1.37 1.40
C LEU A 306 -2.20 -1.48 2.28
N ALA A 307 -2.03 -2.62 2.94
CA ALA A 307 -0.90 -2.85 3.84
C ALA A 307 0.44 -2.76 3.08
N THR A 308 0.51 -3.33 1.88
CA THR A 308 1.74 -3.33 1.07
C THR A 308 2.06 -1.97 0.50
N ALA A 309 1.06 -1.20 0.02
CA ALA A 309 1.27 0.15 -0.46
C ALA A 309 1.80 1.09 0.65
N LEU A 310 1.23 1.01 1.85
CA LEU A 310 1.71 1.78 3.00
C LEU A 310 3.13 1.37 3.42
N PHE A 311 3.39 0.07 3.48
CA PHE A 311 4.70 -0.46 3.85
C PHE A 311 5.79 -0.04 2.84
N GLU A 312 5.55 -0.22 1.55
CA GLU A 312 6.45 0.23 0.50
C GLU A 312 6.66 1.74 0.53
N GLY A 313 5.60 2.52 0.74
CA GLY A 313 5.68 3.97 0.90
C GLY A 313 6.71 4.40 1.94
N VAL A 314 6.63 3.80 3.13
CA VAL A 314 7.59 4.05 4.22
C VAL A 314 8.99 3.59 3.84
N MET A 315 9.14 2.37 3.31
CA MET A 315 10.45 1.79 2.99
C MET A 315 11.18 2.56 1.87
N PHE A 316 10.45 2.98 0.86
CA PHE A 316 10.98 3.74 -0.28
C PHE A 316 11.36 5.16 0.13
N THR A 317 10.54 5.79 0.95
CA THR A 317 10.86 7.10 1.52
C THR A 317 12.10 7.01 2.40
N TYR A 318 12.17 6.01 3.27
CA TYR A 318 13.36 5.77 4.10
C TYR A 318 14.58 5.51 3.22
N ALA A 319 14.48 4.70 2.16
CA ALA A 319 15.59 4.41 1.27
C ALA A 319 16.21 5.69 0.70
N ILE A 320 15.38 6.58 0.14
CA ILE A 320 15.84 7.78 -0.57
C ILE A 320 16.18 8.92 0.39
N LEU A 321 15.33 9.19 1.38
CA LEU A 321 15.47 10.40 2.19
C LEU A 321 16.41 10.25 3.38
N LYS A 322 16.79 9.04 3.80
CA LYS A 322 17.70 8.84 4.97
C LYS A 322 19.04 9.57 4.84
N ASN A 323 19.51 9.79 3.61
CA ASN A 323 20.76 10.50 3.32
C ASN A 323 20.53 11.94 2.87
N GLU A 324 19.30 12.31 2.50
CA GLU A 324 18.95 13.65 2.00
C GLU A 324 18.38 14.56 3.08
N ILE A 325 17.73 13.98 4.11
CA ILE A 325 17.06 14.71 5.18
C ILE A 325 17.49 14.13 6.53
N LEU A 326 18.31 14.88 7.26
CA LEU A 326 18.87 14.46 8.54
C LEU A 326 17.78 14.10 9.55
N GLY A 327 17.85 12.92 10.17
CA GLY A 327 16.94 12.46 11.24
C GLY A 327 15.52 12.10 10.77
N ILE A 328 15.28 12.00 9.45
CA ILE A 328 14.00 11.54 8.93
C ILE A 328 13.77 10.05 9.22
N ASP A 329 14.85 9.27 9.28
CA ASP A 329 14.84 7.85 9.59
C ASP A 329 14.31 7.56 11.00
N GLU A 330 14.77 8.27 12.03
CA GLU A 330 14.27 8.10 13.40
C GLU A 330 12.78 8.44 13.51
N ARG A 331 12.36 9.54 12.87
CA ARG A 331 10.95 9.97 12.87
C ARG A 331 10.06 8.99 12.09
N LEU A 332 10.49 8.57 10.90
CA LEU A 332 9.78 7.58 10.09
C LEU A 332 9.65 6.27 10.84
N ARG A 333 10.72 5.81 11.49
CA ARG A 333 10.73 4.58 12.27
C ARG A 333 9.77 4.64 13.45
N LYS A 334 9.82 5.69 14.28
CA LYS A 334 8.89 5.86 15.42
C LYS A 334 7.44 5.89 14.94
N THR A 335 7.17 6.60 13.84
CA THR A 335 5.84 6.68 13.23
C THR A 335 5.39 5.32 12.72
N PHE A 336 6.26 4.59 12.02
CA PHE A 336 6.00 3.23 11.53
C PHE A 336 5.70 2.27 12.68
N SER A 337 6.55 2.21 13.71
CA SER A 337 6.33 1.35 14.88
C SER A 337 5.02 1.65 15.59
N ALA A 338 4.67 2.92 15.74
CA ALA A 338 3.40 3.32 16.33
C ALA A 338 2.20 2.90 15.47
N ALA A 339 2.31 3.05 14.14
CA ALA A 339 1.29 2.62 13.20
C ALA A 339 1.11 1.09 13.20
N VAL A 340 2.21 0.32 13.21
CA VAL A 340 2.16 -1.15 13.31
C VAL A 340 1.53 -1.58 14.62
N PHE A 341 1.88 -0.94 15.74
CA PHE A 341 1.27 -1.21 17.05
C PHE A 341 -0.25 -0.95 17.01
N ALA A 342 -0.68 0.23 16.55
CA ALA A 342 -2.08 0.59 16.50
C ALA A 342 -2.87 -0.28 15.53
N GLY A 343 -2.32 -0.57 14.33
CA GLY A 343 -2.95 -1.42 13.33
C GLY A 343 -3.09 -2.86 13.80
N THR A 344 -2.04 -3.44 14.38
CA THR A 344 -2.10 -4.80 14.95
C THR A 344 -3.09 -4.86 16.12
N ALA A 345 -3.09 -3.85 17.00
CA ALA A 345 -4.05 -3.74 18.09
C ALA A 345 -5.49 -3.70 17.57
N GLY A 346 -5.75 -2.87 16.55
CA GLY A 346 -7.08 -2.73 15.95
C GLY A 346 -7.56 -4.03 15.30
N ILE A 347 -6.70 -4.70 14.53
CA ILE A 347 -7.04 -5.99 13.90
C ILE A 347 -7.34 -7.05 14.96
N LEU A 348 -6.48 -7.18 15.99
CA LEU A 348 -6.70 -8.15 17.06
C LEU A 348 -7.97 -7.84 17.85
N PHE A 349 -8.24 -6.56 18.09
CA PHE A 349 -9.47 -6.10 18.74
C PHE A 349 -10.69 -6.53 17.94
N LEU A 350 -10.74 -6.24 16.63
CA LEU A 350 -11.84 -6.62 15.76
C LEU A 350 -12.03 -8.14 15.71
N ILE A 351 -10.97 -8.90 15.41
CA ILE A 351 -11.06 -10.37 15.31
C ILE A 351 -11.57 -10.95 16.63
N THR A 352 -11.04 -10.50 17.77
CA THR A 352 -11.41 -11.07 19.05
C THR A 352 -12.84 -10.67 19.45
N SER A 353 -13.27 -9.45 19.12
CA SER A 353 -14.66 -9.03 19.32
C SER A 353 -15.63 -9.89 18.50
N GLU A 354 -15.37 -10.10 17.20
CA GLU A 354 -16.20 -10.93 16.33
C GLU A 354 -16.24 -12.39 16.78
N VAL A 355 -15.10 -12.96 17.16
CA VAL A 355 -15.01 -14.34 17.66
C VAL A 355 -15.77 -14.49 18.98
N MET A 356 -15.67 -13.52 19.90
CA MET A 356 -16.40 -13.57 21.16
C MET A 356 -17.91 -13.35 20.97
N GLU A 357 -18.31 -12.53 20.02
CA GLU A 357 -19.71 -12.37 19.64
C GLU A 357 -20.28 -13.67 19.07
N THR A 358 -19.52 -14.35 18.22
CA THR A 358 -19.93 -15.64 17.64
C THR A 358 -20.06 -16.74 18.69
N ILE A 359 -19.15 -16.81 19.67
CA ILE A 359 -19.12 -17.90 20.67
C ILE A 359 -20.07 -17.63 21.84
N ILE A 360 -20.10 -16.39 22.34
CA ILE A 360 -20.72 -16.03 23.63
C ILE A 360 -21.93 -15.10 23.43
N GLY A 361 -22.11 -14.53 22.23
CA GLY A 361 -23.16 -13.53 21.96
C GLY A 361 -22.85 -12.13 22.49
N ILE A 362 -21.61 -11.88 22.94
CA ILE A 362 -21.21 -10.61 23.57
C ILE A 362 -19.84 -10.16 23.04
N GLY A 363 -19.82 -9.29 22.02
CA GLY A 363 -18.59 -8.86 21.35
C GLY A 363 -17.66 -7.93 22.16
N TRP A 364 -18.18 -7.15 23.12
CA TRP A 364 -17.35 -6.21 23.90
C TRP A 364 -16.34 -6.92 24.82
N ILE A 365 -16.62 -8.17 25.20
CA ILE A 365 -15.70 -9.01 26.00
C ILE A 365 -14.39 -9.22 25.23
N GLY A 366 -14.46 -9.48 23.92
CA GLY A 366 -13.27 -9.62 23.08
C GLY A 366 -12.42 -8.35 23.04
N GLY A 367 -13.08 -7.19 23.06
CA GLY A 367 -12.44 -5.89 23.14
C GLY A 367 -11.70 -5.66 24.46
N VAL A 368 -12.24 -6.12 25.60
CA VAL A 368 -11.55 -6.05 26.90
C VAL A 368 -10.38 -7.02 26.98
N ILE A 369 -10.54 -8.24 26.45
CA ILE A 369 -9.50 -9.28 26.43
C ILE A 369 -8.25 -8.81 25.69
N ILE A 370 -8.39 -8.09 24.57
CA ILE A 370 -7.24 -7.56 23.82
C ILE A 370 -6.86 -6.16 24.27
N GLY A 371 -7.83 -5.29 24.52
CA GLY A 371 -7.60 -3.88 24.84
C GLY A 371 -6.80 -3.68 26.12
N LEU A 372 -7.15 -4.41 27.20
CA LEU A 372 -6.49 -4.26 28.50
C LEU A 372 -5.01 -4.69 28.44
N PRO A 373 -4.65 -5.87 27.90
CA PRO A 373 -3.25 -6.25 27.71
C PRO A 373 -2.49 -5.30 26.79
N MET A 374 -3.08 -4.81 25.70
CA MET A 374 -2.39 -3.88 24.79
C MET A 374 -2.01 -2.57 25.47
N ILE A 375 -2.82 -2.08 26.42
CA ILE A 375 -2.50 -0.89 27.21
C ILE A 375 -1.41 -1.19 28.25
N LEU A 376 -1.56 -2.28 29.02
CA LEU A 376 -0.63 -2.65 30.10
C LEU A 376 0.76 -3.02 29.56
N PHE A 377 0.81 -3.78 28.46
CA PHE A 377 2.03 -4.24 27.80
C PHE A 377 2.47 -3.33 26.65
N ARG A 378 1.96 -2.10 26.58
CA ARG A 378 2.32 -1.14 25.51
C ARG A 378 3.84 -0.98 25.37
N LYS A 379 4.56 -0.75 26.47
CA LYS A 379 6.01 -0.54 26.46
C LYS A 379 6.79 -1.76 25.92
N PRO A 380 6.59 -2.98 26.45
CA PRO A 380 7.31 -4.16 25.94
C PRO A 380 6.93 -4.49 24.49
N ILE A 381 5.66 -4.35 24.09
CA ILE A 381 5.24 -4.59 22.70
C ILE A 381 5.92 -3.59 21.76
N LEU A 382 5.92 -2.29 22.10
CA LEU A 382 6.62 -1.28 21.31
C LEU A 382 8.13 -1.52 21.26
N SER A 383 8.74 -2.05 22.32
CA SER A 383 10.15 -2.43 22.32
C SER A 383 10.45 -3.54 21.30
N ILE A 384 9.60 -4.57 21.24
CA ILE A 384 9.70 -5.65 20.24
C ILE A 384 9.55 -5.11 18.82
N ILE A 385 8.52 -4.27 18.59
CA ILE A 385 8.27 -3.65 17.29
C ILE A 385 9.44 -2.75 16.89
N ASN A 386 9.97 -1.96 17.81
CA ASN A 386 11.16 -1.12 17.56
C ASN A 386 12.40 -1.96 17.25
N GLY A 387 12.59 -3.09 17.93
CA GLY A 387 13.67 -4.03 17.61
C GLY A 387 13.56 -4.57 16.17
N PHE A 388 12.37 -5.01 15.76
CA PHE A 388 12.12 -5.41 14.38
C PHE A 388 12.31 -4.26 13.39
N SER A 389 11.83 -3.07 13.74
CA SER A 389 11.96 -1.88 12.91
C SER A 389 13.41 -1.42 12.76
N ASN A 390 14.27 -1.61 13.76
CA ASN A 390 15.71 -1.32 13.69
C ASN A 390 16.45 -2.29 12.74
N VAL A 391 15.99 -3.53 12.63
CA VAL A 391 16.53 -4.50 11.67
C VAL A 391 16.18 -4.10 10.23
N ILE A 392 14.98 -3.56 10.03
CA ILE A 392 14.47 -3.16 8.70
C ILE A 392 14.98 -1.77 8.28
N MET A 393 14.98 -0.81 9.21
CA MET A 393 15.41 0.58 9.03
C MET A 393 16.51 0.92 10.06
N PRO A 394 17.76 0.47 9.82
CA PRO A 394 18.89 0.78 10.70
C PRO A 394 19.24 2.28 10.66
N GLU A 395 19.72 2.84 11.77
CA GLU A 395 20.18 4.24 11.83
C GLU A 395 21.44 4.44 10.99
N SER A 396 21.51 5.56 10.27
CA SER A 396 22.79 6.06 9.75
C SER A 396 23.54 6.84 10.84
N PHE A 397 22.83 7.69 11.58
CA PHE A 397 23.35 8.52 12.67
C PHE A 397 22.30 8.75 13.76
N THR A 398 22.71 8.78 15.04
CA THR A 398 21.82 9.13 16.16
C THR A 398 21.50 10.64 16.18
N SER A 399 20.46 11.07 16.91
CA SER A 399 20.14 12.52 17.05
C SER A 399 21.31 13.33 17.62
N VAL A 400 22.12 12.70 18.45
CA VAL A 400 23.31 13.28 19.08
C VAL A 400 24.46 13.40 18.08
N GLU A 401 24.67 12.37 17.28
CA GLU A 401 25.63 12.38 16.16
C GLU A 401 25.23 13.42 15.09
N LYS A 402 23.93 13.66 14.94
CA LYS A 402 23.36 14.65 14.03
C LYS A 402 23.66 16.09 14.47
N ASP A 403 23.44 16.42 15.74
CA ASP A 403 23.75 17.77 16.27
C ASP A 403 25.24 18.11 16.13
N TYR A 404 26.09 17.07 16.17
CA TYR A 404 27.52 17.20 15.93
C TYR A 404 27.84 17.41 14.43
N LEU A 405 27.23 16.63 13.53
CA LEU A 405 27.44 16.76 12.08
C LEU A 405 26.99 18.11 11.53
N GLU A 406 25.90 18.70 12.03
CA GLU A 406 25.47 20.05 11.63
C GLU A 406 26.51 21.11 12.01
N ALA A 407 27.08 21.00 13.22
CA ALA A 407 28.16 21.89 13.65
C ALA A 407 29.45 21.68 12.86
N TYR A 408 29.78 20.42 12.53
CA TYR A 408 30.93 20.09 11.70
C TYR A 408 30.78 20.62 10.27
N ALA A 409 29.59 20.51 9.68
CA ALA A 409 29.30 21.08 8.36
C ALA A 409 29.41 22.61 8.36
N LEU A 410 28.92 23.27 9.40
CA LEU A 410 29.05 24.73 9.56
C LEU A 410 30.52 25.15 9.72
N ALA A 411 31.30 24.37 10.47
CA ALA A 411 32.74 24.60 10.66
C ALA A 411 33.58 24.30 9.42
N ARG A 412 33.03 23.65 8.39
CA ARG A 412 33.72 23.28 7.15
C ARG A 412 33.17 24.01 5.93
N GLU A 413 32.43 25.10 6.13
CA GLU A 413 31.83 25.91 5.06
C GLU A 413 32.90 26.45 4.09
N ASP A 414 34.09 26.77 4.60
CA ASP A 414 35.25 27.27 3.83
C ASP A 414 36.23 26.15 3.38
N ASP A 415 35.80 24.89 3.37
CA ASP A 415 36.61 23.69 3.05
C ASP A 415 37.85 23.47 3.96
N ALA A 416 37.98 24.22 5.05
CA ALA A 416 39.02 24.07 6.06
C ALA A 416 38.47 24.31 7.47
N VAL A 417 38.88 23.49 8.44
CA VAL A 417 38.52 23.65 9.86
C VAL A 417 39.69 24.31 10.60
N THR A 418 39.47 25.45 11.22
CA THR A 418 40.49 26.17 12.02
C THR A 418 40.69 25.54 13.40
N ASP A 419 41.82 25.86 14.06
CA ASP A 419 42.11 25.42 15.43
C ASP A 419 41.05 25.84 16.47
N ARG A 420 40.33 26.95 16.22
CA ARG A 420 39.24 27.41 17.08
C ARG A 420 37.97 26.63 16.86
N GLU A 421 37.62 26.36 15.60
CA GLU A 421 36.47 25.52 15.24
C GLU A 421 36.65 24.09 15.73
N ARG A 422 37.87 23.54 15.62
CA ARG A 422 38.21 22.22 16.17
C ARG A 422 37.96 22.12 17.68
N LYS A 423 38.36 23.15 18.44
CA LYS A 423 38.10 23.21 19.89
C LYS A 423 36.61 23.33 20.22
N LEU A 424 35.85 24.05 19.41
CA LEU A 424 34.40 24.17 19.53
C LEU A 424 33.69 22.82 19.26
N LEU A 425 34.10 22.12 18.21
CA LEU A 425 33.61 20.79 17.87
C LEU A 425 33.93 19.78 18.97
N ASP A 426 35.15 19.77 19.51
CA ASP A 426 35.51 18.87 20.63
C ASP A 426 34.67 19.13 21.90
N LEU A 427 34.37 20.40 22.19
CA LEU A 427 33.48 20.78 23.28
C LEU A 427 32.05 20.29 23.03
N GLN A 428 31.54 20.47 21.82
CA GLN A 428 30.21 20.05 21.43
C GLN A 428 30.07 18.52 21.45
N ALA A 429 31.06 17.78 20.95
CA ALA A 429 31.12 16.32 21.06
C ALA A 429 31.05 15.86 22.52
N LYS A 430 31.80 16.50 23.42
CA LYS A 430 31.74 16.22 24.87
C LYS A 430 30.39 16.54 25.49
N THR A 431 29.77 17.67 25.13
CA THR A 431 28.44 18.06 25.63
C THR A 431 27.35 17.09 25.16
N LEU A 432 27.50 16.58 23.94
CA LEU A 432 26.62 15.60 23.32
C LEU A 432 26.90 14.17 23.83
N GLY A 433 28.02 13.92 24.48
CA GLY A 433 28.40 12.60 25.01
C GLY A 433 28.95 11.65 23.94
N LEU A 434 29.48 12.17 22.84
CA LEU A 434 30.13 11.41 21.79
C LEU A 434 31.56 11.05 22.18
N ASP A 435 31.94 9.79 21.98
CA ASP A 435 33.32 9.33 22.18
C ASP A 435 34.21 9.67 20.97
N SER A 436 35.53 9.67 21.17
CA SER A 436 36.49 10.05 20.15
C SER A 436 36.46 9.15 18.91
N SER A 437 36.07 7.87 19.04
CA SER A 437 35.95 6.97 17.90
C SER A 437 34.69 7.26 17.06
N SER A 438 33.60 7.66 17.71
CA SER A 438 32.39 8.14 17.02
C SER A 438 32.65 9.44 16.29
N VAL A 439 33.33 10.41 16.91
CA VAL A 439 33.73 11.67 16.24
C VAL A 439 34.56 11.39 14.99
N GLN A 440 35.56 10.52 15.09
CA GLN A 440 36.45 10.22 13.96
C GLN A 440 35.72 9.51 12.81
N ARG A 441 34.68 8.73 13.10
CA ARG A 441 33.77 8.13 12.11
C ARG A 441 32.84 9.15 11.45
N LEU A 442 32.45 10.20 12.18
CA LEU A 442 31.55 11.25 11.68
C LEU A 442 32.29 12.24 10.76
N GLU A 443 33.58 12.47 11.02
CA GLU A 443 34.40 13.41 10.26
C GLU A 443 35.14 12.80 9.05
N SER A 444 35.15 11.47 8.91
CA SER A 444 35.73 10.73 7.78
C SER A 444 34.78 10.67 6.59
#